data_AF-A0A4Z1CEK5-F1
#
_entry.id   AF-A0A4Z1CEK5-F1
#
_cell.length_a   1.000
_cell.length_b   1.000
_cell.length_c   1.000
_cell.angle_alpha   90.00
_cell.angle_beta   90.00
_cell.angle_gamma   90.00
#
_symmetry.space_group_name_H-M   'P 1'
#
loop_
_entity.id
_entity.type
_entity.pdbx_description
1 polymer ?
#
loop_
_entity_poly.entity_id
_entity_poly.type
_entity_poly.pdbx_seq_one_letter_code
_entity_poly.pdbx_strand_id
1 'polypeptide(L)'
;MTDWTPKVVALDIDGTLLKWVDGQTEDYETITEPVYDAVHRALDAGAHIVLSSGRSPHGMTRIADLLDIPREEADQLWVVASNGAVVFRYPPMEVVHEETFDAAPAVAAVLEHHPGALVAVEEREVGGYRVNRVFPEGELSGEQLITHVDDIVGEPVSRVIVRDPDATADDFIELAANLGLHGTDYVVGWTAWLDLSPVGVSKASGLQHVCAKLGLSAADVLAIGDGRNDIEMLRWAGRGVAMGQSVDEVKAAADHVTASVNDEGAAVEMSRWFPQDT
;
A
#
# COMPACT_ATOMS: atom_id res chain seq x y z
N MET A 1 11.40 10.24 30.28
CA MET A 1 10.59 10.06 29.06
C MET A 1 11.35 10.79 27.98
N THR A 2 11.67 10.12 26.87
CA THR A 2 12.45 10.71 25.78
C THR A 2 11.65 11.85 25.15
N ASP A 3 12.28 13.02 24.96
CA ASP A 3 11.73 14.24 24.33
C ASP A 3 11.46 14.05 22.81
N TRP A 4 11.08 12.86 22.38
CA TRP A 4 10.85 12.53 20.98
C TRP A 4 9.37 12.66 20.66
N THR A 5 9.06 13.44 19.63
CA THR A 5 7.74 13.53 19.01
C THR A 5 7.92 13.29 17.51
N PRO A 6 7.17 12.37 16.89
CA PRO A 6 7.29 12.10 15.47
C PRO A 6 6.88 13.33 14.65
N LYS A 7 7.61 13.59 13.58
CA LYS A 7 7.26 14.62 12.57
C LYS A 7 6.55 14.02 11.37
N VAL A 8 6.63 12.71 11.20
CA VAL A 8 5.92 11.95 10.17
C VAL A 8 5.18 10.81 10.85
N VAL A 9 3.89 10.65 10.52
CA VAL A 9 3.10 9.48 10.87
C VAL A 9 2.76 8.74 9.59
N ALA A 10 3.43 7.61 9.38
CA ALA A 10 3.18 6.70 8.28
C ALA A 10 2.14 5.66 8.70
N LEU A 11 1.02 5.60 7.99
CA LEU A 11 -0.14 4.79 8.32
C LEU A 11 -0.43 3.81 7.19
N ASP A 12 -0.36 2.53 7.49
CA ASP A 12 -1.04 1.53 6.66
C ASP A 12 -2.57 1.70 6.74
N ILE A 13 -3.29 1.11 5.78
CA ILE A 13 -4.74 1.25 5.65
C ILE A 13 -5.46 -0.01 6.12
N ASP A 14 -5.33 -1.12 5.40
CA ASP A 14 -6.14 -2.32 5.59
C ASP A 14 -5.65 -3.11 6.80
N GLY A 15 -6.48 -3.26 7.83
CA GLY A 15 -6.05 -3.85 9.10
C GLY A 15 -5.41 -2.84 10.04
N THR A 16 -5.22 -1.58 9.62
CA THR A 16 -4.61 -0.53 10.43
C THR A 16 -5.56 0.64 10.68
N LEU A 17 -5.93 1.39 9.64
CA LEU A 17 -6.94 2.46 9.71
C LEU A 17 -8.35 1.93 9.47
N LEU A 18 -8.47 0.91 8.61
CA LEU A 18 -9.72 0.27 8.26
C LEU A 18 -9.74 -1.15 8.81
N LYS A 19 -10.93 -1.59 9.22
CA LYS A 19 -11.15 -3.00 9.56
C LYS A 19 -11.09 -3.81 8.27
N TRP A 20 -10.11 -4.71 8.17
CA TRP A 20 -10.05 -5.68 7.10
C TRP A 20 -10.87 -6.92 7.46
N VAL A 21 -11.75 -7.36 6.56
CA VAL A 21 -12.49 -8.62 6.69
C VAL A 21 -12.17 -9.47 5.47
N ASP A 22 -11.54 -10.62 5.68
CA ASP A 22 -11.16 -11.54 4.60
C ASP A 22 -12.37 -11.93 3.74
N GLY A 23 -12.27 -11.70 2.43
CA GLY A 23 -13.30 -12.04 1.45
C GLY A 23 -14.45 -11.03 1.30
N GLN A 24 -14.39 -9.89 1.99
CA GLN A 24 -15.32 -8.77 1.82
C GLN A 24 -14.62 -7.66 1.02
N THR A 25 -15.04 -7.43 -0.21
CA THR A 25 -14.55 -6.34 -1.07
C THR A 25 -15.27 -5.01 -0.81
N GLU A 26 -16.36 -5.02 -0.03
CA GLU A 26 -17.31 -3.88 0.02
C GLU A 26 -17.94 -3.57 1.39
N ASP A 27 -17.44 -4.09 2.51
CA ASP A 27 -17.93 -3.65 3.83
C ASP A 27 -17.36 -2.24 4.12
N TYR A 28 -18.01 -1.23 3.53
CA TYR A 28 -17.88 0.23 3.69
C TYR A 28 -16.57 0.71 4.33
N GLU A 29 -15.65 1.22 3.49
CA GLU A 29 -14.49 2.01 3.92
C GLU A 29 -14.93 3.09 4.92
N THR A 30 -14.73 2.83 6.21
CA THR A 30 -15.19 3.70 7.28
C THR A 30 -14.01 3.97 8.19
N ILE A 31 -13.56 5.22 8.20
CA ILE A 31 -12.64 5.71 9.23
C ILE A 31 -13.48 6.04 10.47
N THR A 32 -13.10 5.45 11.61
CA THR A 32 -13.79 5.68 12.88
C THR A 32 -13.47 7.08 13.41
N GLU A 33 -14.38 7.66 14.20
CA GLU A 33 -14.16 8.97 14.85
C GLU A 33 -12.85 9.02 15.67
N PRO A 34 -12.48 8.00 16.48
CA PRO A 34 -11.20 8.03 17.20
C PRO A 34 -9.96 8.09 16.30
N VAL A 35 -9.97 7.37 15.18
CA VAL A 35 -8.88 7.38 14.20
C VAL A 35 -8.82 8.72 13.49
N TYR A 36 -9.97 9.22 13.01
CA TYR A 36 -10.08 10.53 12.39
C TYR A 36 -9.51 11.62 13.30
N ASP A 37 -9.98 11.68 14.55
CA ASP A 37 -9.54 12.69 15.51
C ASP A 37 -8.03 12.57 15.81
N ALA A 38 -7.49 11.37 15.86
CA ALA A 38 -6.06 11.17 16.09
C ALA A 38 -5.22 11.68 14.93
N VAL A 39 -5.65 11.44 13.69
CA VAL A 39 -5.01 11.96 12.47
C VAL A 39 -5.03 13.50 12.48
N HIS A 40 -6.18 14.10 12.76
CA HIS A 40 -6.30 15.56 12.82
C HIS A 40 -5.47 16.19 13.95
N ARG A 41 -5.40 15.57 15.14
CA ARG A 41 -4.49 16.04 16.20
C ARG A 41 -3.02 16.01 15.79
N ALA A 42 -2.60 14.99 15.05
CA ALA A 42 -1.24 14.91 14.54
C ALA A 42 -0.96 16.01 13.49
N LEU A 43 -1.93 16.29 12.61
CA LEU A 43 -1.86 17.40 11.66
C LEU A 43 -1.78 18.77 12.38
N ASP A 44 -2.65 19.01 13.36
CA ASP A 44 -2.68 20.25 14.15
C ASP A 44 -1.38 20.48 14.93
N ALA A 45 -0.70 19.40 15.34
CA ALA A 45 0.61 19.44 15.96
C ALA A 45 1.77 19.67 14.97
N GLY A 46 1.48 19.77 13.67
CA GLY A 46 2.45 20.02 12.60
C GLY A 46 3.17 18.76 12.09
N ALA A 47 2.66 17.56 12.40
CA ALA A 47 3.21 16.33 11.82
C ALA A 47 2.65 16.09 10.42
N HIS A 48 3.48 15.52 9.55
CA HIS A 48 3.04 15.06 8.23
C HIS A 48 2.38 13.69 8.35
N ILE A 49 1.16 13.58 7.85
CA ILE A 49 0.50 12.29 7.66
C ILE A 49 0.92 11.72 6.31
N VAL A 50 1.24 10.42 6.29
CA VAL A 50 1.58 9.68 5.07
C VAL A 50 0.80 8.39 5.04
N LEU A 51 -0.08 8.20 4.04
CA LEU A 51 -0.73 6.90 3.84
C LEU A 51 0.22 5.97 3.09
N SER A 52 0.34 4.71 3.52
CA SER A 52 1.27 3.74 2.93
C SER A 52 0.63 2.35 2.78
N SER A 53 0.23 1.97 1.57
CA SER A 53 -0.53 0.72 1.33
C SER A 53 -0.15 0.03 0.03
N GLY A 54 -0.56 -1.25 -0.09
CA GLY A 54 -0.52 -2.03 -1.33
C GLY A 54 -1.63 -1.67 -2.33
N ARG A 55 -2.62 -0.89 -1.90
CA ARG A 55 -3.68 -0.37 -2.77
C ARG A 55 -3.11 0.47 -3.92
N SER A 56 -3.81 0.46 -5.05
CA SER A 56 -3.51 1.31 -6.20
C SER A 56 -3.71 2.79 -5.86
N PRO A 57 -3.10 3.73 -6.61
CA PRO A 57 -3.27 5.16 -6.42
C PRO A 57 -4.73 5.62 -6.34
N HIS A 58 -5.61 5.11 -7.22
CA HIS A 58 -7.05 5.44 -7.18
C HIS A 58 -7.77 4.85 -5.97
N GLY A 59 -7.34 3.68 -5.48
CA GLY A 59 -7.84 3.11 -4.24
C GLY A 59 -7.45 3.95 -3.02
N MET A 60 -6.27 4.58 -3.07
CA MET A 60 -5.77 5.43 -2.00
C MET A 60 -6.49 6.78 -1.91
N THR A 61 -6.88 7.39 -3.04
CA THR A 61 -7.53 8.71 -3.01
C THR A 61 -8.86 8.69 -2.28
N ARG A 62 -9.61 7.59 -2.37
CA ARG A 62 -10.86 7.39 -1.63
C ARG A 62 -10.63 7.45 -0.11
N ILE A 63 -9.56 6.82 0.37
CA ILE A 63 -9.21 6.81 1.79
C ILE A 63 -8.70 8.18 2.23
N ALA A 64 -7.91 8.85 1.39
CA ALA A 64 -7.48 10.21 1.65
C ALA A 64 -8.67 11.18 1.77
N ASP A 65 -9.70 11.04 0.92
CA ASP A 65 -10.93 11.84 1.00
C ASP A 65 -11.71 11.59 2.30
N LEU A 66 -11.74 10.36 2.81
CA LEU A 66 -12.39 10.04 4.10
C LEU A 66 -11.71 10.67 5.31
N LEU A 67 -10.41 10.98 5.22
CA LEU A 67 -9.68 11.67 6.27
C LEU A 67 -9.90 13.18 6.28
N ASP A 68 -10.52 13.74 5.24
CA ASP A 68 -10.84 15.18 5.09
C ASP A 68 -9.65 16.11 5.44
N ILE A 69 -8.47 15.77 4.92
CA ILE A 69 -7.25 16.54 5.17
C ILE A 69 -7.30 17.88 4.41
N PRO A 70 -6.83 18.99 5.01
CA PRO A 70 -6.82 20.31 4.37
C PRO A 70 -6.18 20.31 2.97
N ARG A 71 -6.78 21.08 2.06
CA ARG A 71 -6.44 21.07 0.61
C ARG A 71 -5.47 22.17 0.19
N GLU A 72 -4.82 22.83 1.15
CA GLU A 72 -3.80 23.82 0.83
C GLU A 72 -2.55 23.13 0.27
N GLU A 73 -1.81 23.79 -0.64
CA GLU A 73 -0.67 23.17 -1.34
C GLU A 73 0.42 22.65 -0.38
N ALA A 74 0.61 23.35 0.74
CA ALA A 74 1.51 22.95 1.82
C ALA A 74 1.01 21.69 2.56
N ASP A 75 -0.30 21.52 2.65
CA ASP A 75 -0.97 20.53 3.51
C ASP A 75 -1.49 19.31 2.74
N GLN A 76 -1.27 19.25 1.42
CA GLN A 76 -1.61 18.04 0.66
C GLN A 76 -1.00 16.81 1.34
N LEU A 77 -1.71 15.70 1.23
CA LEU A 77 -1.28 14.44 1.80
C LEU A 77 -0.18 13.82 0.94
N TRP A 78 0.85 13.27 1.60
CA TRP A 78 1.76 12.34 0.94
C TRP A 78 1.16 10.95 0.94
N VAL A 79 1.20 10.27 -0.20
CA VAL A 79 0.69 8.92 -0.35
C VAL A 79 1.75 8.03 -0.98
N VAL A 80 1.99 6.89 -0.36
CA VAL A 80 2.82 5.78 -0.84
C VAL A 80 1.86 4.65 -1.21
N ALA A 81 1.67 4.44 -2.50
CA ALA A 81 0.77 3.43 -3.07
C ALA A 81 1.54 2.28 -3.70
N SER A 82 0.82 1.20 -4.03
CA SER A 82 1.36 0.02 -4.72
C SER A 82 2.62 -0.51 -4.04
N ASN A 83 2.56 -0.63 -2.70
CA ASN A 83 3.64 -1.07 -1.82
C ASN A 83 4.94 -0.26 -1.97
N GLY A 84 4.89 1.01 -2.35
CA GLY A 84 6.07 1.86 -2.49
C GLY A 84 6.40 2.27 -3.92
N ALA A 85 5.83 1.59 -4.92
CA ALA A 85 6.17 1.83 -6.32
C ALA A 85 5.74 3.22 -6.81
N VAL A 86 4.69 3.78 -6.21
CA VAL A 86 4.15 5.09 -6.59
C VAL A 86 4.06 5.98 -5.36
N VAL A 87 4.67 7.16 -5.42
CA VAL A 87 4.56 8.21 -4.41
C VAL A 87 3.92 9.44 -5.04
N PHE A 88 2.83 9.93 -4.44
CA PHE A 88 2.10 11.08 -4.96
C PHE A 88 1.62 12.03 -3.86
N ARG A 89 1.29 13.26 -4.26
CA ARG A 89 0.59 14.27 -3.46
C ARG A 89 -0.89 14.24 -3.79
N TYR A 90 -1.76 14.48 -2.82
CA TYR A 90 -3.20 14.54 -3.05
C TYR A 90 -3.90 15.49 -2.07
N PRO A 91 -4.89 16.33 -2.49
CA PRO A 91 -5.44 16.52 -3.84
C PRO A 91 -4.90 17.76 -4.60
N PRO A 92 -4.87 17.78 -5.96
CA PRO A 92 -5.16 16.67 -6.87
C PRO A 92 -4.03 15.62 -6.83
N MET A 93 -4.25 14.45 -7.44
CA MET A 93 -3.20 13.44 -7.55
C MET A 93 -2.06 13.96 -8.42
N GLU A 94 -0.88 14.14 -7.81
CA GLU A 94 0.36 14.51 -8.50
C GLU A 94 1.45 13.49 -8.15
N VAL A 95 1.83 12.67 -9.13
CA VAL A 95 2.90 11.69 -8.96
C VAL A 95 4.24 12.42 -8.80
N VAL A 96 4.89 12.21 -7.66
CA VAL A 96 6.20 12.80 -7.34
C VAL A 96 7.33 11.84 -7.66
N HIS A 97 7.05 10.54 -7.55
CA HIS A 97 8.01 9.48 -7.83
C HIS A 97 7.29 8.20 -8.22
N GLU A 98 7.85 7.48 -9.19
CA GLU A 98 7.38 6.18 -9.63
C GLU A 98 8.59 5.30 -9.97
N GLU A 99 8.66 4.12 -9.38
CA GLU A 99 9.58 3.06 -9.77
C GLU A 99 8.87 2.10 -10.71
N THR A 100 9.52 1.80 -11.84
CA THR A 100 8.96 0.92 -12.88
C THR A 100 9.94 -0.17 -13.27
N PHE A 101 9.41 -1.24 -13.87
CA PHE A 101 10.20 -2.34 -14.41
C PHE A 101 9.62 -2.81 -15.75
N ASP A 102 10.46 -3.43 -16.56
CA ASP A 102 10.02 -4.10 -17.79
C ASP A 102 9.36 -5.44 -17.44
N ALA A 103 8.04 -5.47 -17.49
CA ALA A 103 7.26 -6.65 -17.16
C ALA A 103 6.97 -7.55 -18.36
N ALA A 104 7.28 -7.12 -19.59
CA ALA A 104 6.93 -7.86 -20.81
C ALA A 104 7.51 -9.29 -20.83
N PRO A 105 8.79 -9.53 -20.46
CA PRO A 105 9.34 -10.88 -20.43
C PRO A 105 8.64 -11.81 -19.43
N ALA A 106 8.30 -11.28 -18.24
CA ALA A 106 7.62 -12.02 -17.19
C ALA A 106 6.20 -12.41 -17.62
N VAL A 107 5.44 -11.45 -18.13
CA VAL A 107 4.06 -11.67 -18.59
C VAL A 107 4.03 -12.64 -19.78
N ALA A 108 4.92 -12.50 -20.75
CA ALA A 108 5.01 -13.41 -21.89
C ALA A 108 5.25 -14.86 -21.44
N ALA A 109 6.18 -15.05 -20.50
CA ALA A 109 6.50 -16.38 -19.98
C ALA A 109 5.35 -17.00 -19.17
N VAL A 110 4.60 -16.20 -18.42
CA VAL A 110 3.38 -16.68 -17.73
C VAL A 110 2.32 -17.08 -18.76
N LEU A 111 2.06 -16.25 -19.77
CA LEU A 111 1.04 -16.54 -20.79
C LEU A 111 1.38 -17.72 -21.70
N GLU A 112 2.66 -18.06 -21.87
CA GLU A 112 3.09 -19.28 -22.58
C GLU A 112 2.62 -20.54 -21.86
N HIS A 113 2.71 -20.57 -20.53
CA HIS A 113 2.29 -21.70 -19.69
C HIS A 113 0.80 -21.65 -19.33
N HIS A 114 0.26 -20.44 -19.18
CA HIS A 114 -1.11 -20.15 -18.79
C HIS A 114 -1.77 -19.18 -19.79
N PRO A 115 -2.15 -19.64 -20.98
CA PRO A 115 -2.81 -18.79 -21.98
C PRO A 115 -4.14 -18.20 -21.49
N GLY A 116 -4.74 -18.83 -20.47
CA GLY A 116 -5.94 -18.42 -19.77
C GLY A 116 -5.73 -17.34 -18.71
N ALA A 117 -4.49 -16.95 -18.39
CA ALA A 117 -4.21 -15.94 -17.37
C ALA A 117 -4.67 -14.53 -17.77
N LEU A 118 -5.32 -13.88 -16.83
CA LEU A 118 -5.71 -12.48 -16.84
C LEU A 118 -4.51 -11.63 -16.44
N VAL A 119 -4.32 -10.50 -17.10
CA VAL A 119 -3.22 -9.57 -16.88
C VAL A 119 -3.81 -8.18 -16.72
N ALA A 120 -3.41 -7.47 -15.67
CA ALA A 120 -3.83 -6.10 -15.41
C ALA A 120 -2.65 -5.21 -15.03
N VAL A 121 -2.68 -3.96 -15.50
CA VAL A 121 -1.81 -2.87 -15.07
C VAL A 121 -2.71 -1.69 -14.74
N GLU A 122 -2.34 -0.93 -13.71
CA GLU A 122 -3.08 0.27 -13.31
C GLU A 122 -3.22 1.27 -14.46
N GLU A 123 -4.42 1.83 -14.60
CA GLU A 123 -4.71 2.97 -15.47
C GLU A 123 -5.14 4.16 -14.62
N ARG A 124 -4.24 5.13 -14.52
CA ARG A 124 -4.41 6.26 -13.62
C ARG A 124 -5.39 7.28 -14.16
N GLU A 125 -5.45 7.48 -15.48
CA GLU A 125 -6.27 8.53 -16.08
C GLU A 125 -7.77 8.31 -15.86
N VAL A 126 -8.20 7.05 -15.91
CA VAL A 126 -9.61 6.68 -15.67
C VAL A 126 -9.88 6.18 -14.26
N GLY A 127 -8.83 5.93 -13.46
CA GLY A 127 -8.96 5.36 -12.11
C GLY A 127 -9.40 3.89 -12.15
N GLY A 128 -8.52 3.01 -12.64
CA GLY A 128 -8.81 1.60 -12.82
C GLY A 128 -7.62 0.81 -13.35
N TYR A 129 -7.86 -0.08 -14.31
CA TYR A 129 -6.87 -0.99 -14.86
C TYR A 129 -7.04 -1.18 -16.38
N ARG A 130 -5.93 -1.24 -17.11
CA ARG A 130 -5.88 -1.87 -18.44
C ARG A 130 -5.77 -3.37 -18.26
N VAL A 131 -6.67 -4.13 -18.87
CA VAL A 131 -6.78 -5.58 -18.67
C VAL A 131 -6.82 -6.33 -19.99
N ASN A 132 -6.20 -7.51 -20.08
CA ASN A 132 -6.28 -8.30 -21.33
C ASN A 132 -7.68 -8.92 -21.52
N ARG A 133 -8.37 -9.19 -20.42
CA ARG A 133 -9.73 -9.70 -20.30
C ARG A 133 -10.31 -9.20 -18.99
N VAL A 134 -11.64 -9.15 -18.92
CA VAL A 134 -12.36 -8.70 -17.72
C VAL A 134 -12.06 -9.63 -16.55
N PHE A 135 -11.60 -9.05 -15.45
CA PHE A 135 -11.45 -9.73 -14.17
C PHE A 135 -12.82 -9.95 -13.53
N PRO A 136 -13.04 -11.08 -12.84
CA PRO A 136 -14.24 -11.32 -12.04
C PRO A 136 -14.62 -10.14 -11.14
N GLU A 137 -15.93 -9.99 -10.91
CA GLU A 137 -16.47 -8.93 -10.05
C GLU A 137 -15.85 -9.01 -8.65
N GLY A 138 -15.41 -7.85 -8.14
CA GLY A 138 -14.74 -7.73 -6.84
C GLY A 138 -13.22 -7.96 -6.85
N GLU A 139 -12.64 -8.56 -7.90
CA GLU A 139 -11.18 -8.81 -7.93
C GLU A 139 -10.35 -7.55 -8.20
N LEU A 140 -10.87 -6.62 -9.01
CA LEU A 140 -10.24 -5.32 -9.26
C LEU A 140 -11.22 -4.19 -8.99
N SER A 141 -10.72 -3.10 -8.41
CA SER A 141 -11.48 -1.87 -8.19
C SER A 141 -11.33 -0.89 -9.37
N GLY A 142 -12.35 -0.07 -9.59
CA GLY A 142 -12.32 0.96 -10.65
C GLY A 142 -12.67 0.42 -12.04
N GLU A 143 -12.40 1.23 -13.07
CA GLU A 143 -12.76 0.90 -14.45
C GLU A 143 -11.82 -0.14 -15.08
N GLN A 144 -12.35 -1.09 -15.85
CA GLN A 144 -11.53 -2.08 -16.57
C GLN A 144 -11.53 -1.78 -18.08
N LEU A 145 -10.37 -1.39 -18.60
CA LEU A 145 -10.16 -1.09 -20.01
C LEU A 145 -9.55 -2.29 -20.73
N ILE A 146 -10.35 -2.99 -21.54
CA ILE A 146 -9.88 -4.14 -22.31
C ILE A 146 -8.84 -3.69 -23.34
N THR A 147 -7.62 -4.20 -23.24
CA THR A 147 -6.44 -3.76 -23.97
C THR A 147 -5.63 -4.99 -24.44
N HIS A 148 -4.95 -4.91 -25.59
CA HIS A 148 -4.08 -6.00 -26.03
C HIS A 148 -2.89 -6.15 -25.08
N VAL A 149 -2.45 -7.37 -24.78
CA VAL A 149 -1.42 -7.58 -23.75
C VAL A 149 -0.11 -6.87 -24.07
N ASP A 150 0.29 -6.84 -25.34
CA ASP A 150 1.48 -6.11 -25.80
C ASP A 150 1.40 -4.60 -25.52
N ASP A 151 0.20 -4.03 -25.46
CA ASP A 151 -0.01 -2.61 -25.12
C ASP A 151 -0.10 -2.41 -23.59
N ILE A 152 -0.51 -3.43 -22.83
CA ILE A 152 -0.56 -3.39 -21.37
C ILE A 152 0.85 -3.31 -20.79
N VAL A 153 1.77 -4.13 -21.30
CA VAL A 153 3.18 -4.21 -20.86
C VAL A 153 4.17 -3.73 -21.92
N GLY A 154 3.71 -2.90 -22.87
CA GLY A 154 4.56 -2.36 -23.94
C GLY A 154 5.57 -1.31 -23.49
N GLU A 155 5.36 -0.75 -22.30
CA GLU A 155 6.24 0.21 -21.63
C GLU A 155 6.49 -0.26 -20.18
N PRO A 156 7.56 0.21 -19.50
CA PRO A 156 7.78 -0.09 -18.09
C PRO A 156 6.61 0.32 -17.19
N VAL A 157 6.27 -0.53 -16.23
CA VAL A 157 5.11 -0.36 -15.34
C VAL A 157 5.52 -0.47 -13.88
N SER A 158 4.76 0.13 -12.97
CA SER A 158 5.00 0.07 -11.51
C SER A 158 4.45 -1.19 -10.85
N ARG A 159 3.42 -1.81 -11.46
CA ARG A 159 2.86 -3.08 -11.02
C ARG A 159 2.17 -3.81 -12.16
N VAL A 160 2.32 -5.13 -12.19
CA VAL A 160 1.47 -6.03 -12.99
C VAL A 160 0.77 -7.00 -12.08
N ILE A 161 -0.52 -7.22 -12.32
CA ILE A 161 -1.31 -8.26 -11.69
C ILE A 161 -1.52 -9.37 -12.72
N VAL A 162 -1.22 -10.61 -12.35
CA VAL A 162 -1.50 -11.78 -13.15
C VAL A 162 -2.36 -12.75 -12.36
N ARG A 163 -3.49 -13.16 -12.94
CA ARG A 163 -4.48 -14.01 -12.29
C ARG A 163 -4.93 -15.11 -13.24
N ASP A 164 -4.76 -16.38 -12.89
CA ASP A 164 -5.36 -17.48 -13.65
C ASP A 164 -6.49 -18.15 -12.84
N PRO A 165 -7.77 -17.91 -13.18
CA PRO A 165 -8.90 -18.52 -12.49
C PRO A 165 -8.89 -20.05 -12.49
N ASP A 166 -8.24 -20.66 -13.48
CA ASP A 166 -8.23 -22.11 -13.68
C ASP A 166 -6.99 -22.79 -13.06
N ALA A 167 -6.02 -22.02 -12.55
CA ALA A 167 -4.80 -22.53 -11.93
C ALA A 167 -4.82 -22.46 -10.39
N THR A 168 -3.93 -23.22 -9.75
CA THR A 168 -3.74 -23.20 -8.30
C THR A 168 -2.62 -22.24 -7.89
N ALA A 169 -2.65 -21.80 -6.63
CA ALA A 169 -1.57 -21.00 -6.05
C ALA A 169 -0.20 -21.69 -6.16
N ASP A 170 -0.16 -23.02 -5.96
CA ASP A 170 1.07 -23.81 -6.03
C ASP A 170 1.68 -23.80 -7.45
N ASP A 171 0.84 -23.90 -8.50
CA ASP A 171 1.29 -23.82 -9.90
C ASP A 171 2.00 -22.49 -10.18
N PHE A 172 1.46 -21.39 -9.63
CA PHE A 172 2.00 -20.05 -9.80
C PHE A 172 3.28 -19.81 -8.98
N ILE A 173 3.39 -20.41 -7.79
CA ILE A 173 4.63 -20.40 -7.00
C ILE A 173 5.75 -21.12 -7.76
N GLU A 174 5.46 -22.30 -8.30
CA GLU A 174 6.43 -23.07 -9.08
C GLU A 174 6.83 -22.32 -10.35
N LEU A 175 5.87 -21.70 -11.05
CA LEU A 175 6.12 -20.87 -12.22
C LEU A 175 7.02 -19.67 -11.87
N ALA A 176 6.71 -18.93 -10.80
CA ALA A 176 7.50 -17.79 -10.39
C ALA A 176 8.96 -18.17 -10.05
N ALA A 177 9.14 -19.32 -9.38
CA ALA A 177 10.46 -19.87 -9.08
C ALA A 177 11.23 -20.27 -10.35
N ASN A 178 10.55 -20.93 -11.30
CA ASN A 178 11.17 -21.41 -12.54
C ASN A 178 11.54 -20.27 -13.50
N LEU A 179 10.75 -19.20 -13.53
CA LEU A 179 10.98 -18.03 -14.38
C LEU A 179 12.08 -17.11 -13.86
N GLY A 180 12.66 -17.42 -12.70
CA GLY A 180 13.71 -16.60 -12.11
C GLY A 180 13.23 -15.19 -11.82
N LEU A 181 11.95 -15.02 -11.49
CA LEU A 181 11.30 -13.76 -11.09
C LEU A 181 11.82 -13.25 -9.73
N HIS A 182 13.05 -13.62 -9.36
CA HIS A 182 13.82 -13.11 -8.22
C HIS A 182 14.04 -11.59 -8.29
N GLY A 183 13.79 -10.99 -9.46
CA GLY A 183 13.84 -9.56 -9.75
C GLY A 183 12.48 -8.85 -9.65
N THR A 184 11.45 -9.51 -9.13
CA THR A 184 10.14 -8.89 -8.91
C THR A 184 9.57 -9.44 -7.61
N ASP A 185 9.25 -8.56 -6.66
CA ASP A 185 8.57 -9.02 -5.46
C ASP A 185 7.17 -9.49 -5.84
N TYR A 186 6.79 -10.67 -5.34
CA TYR A 186 5.50 -11.26 -5.64
C TYR A 186 4.77 -11.76 -4.40
N VAL A 187 3.45 -11.62 -4.43
CA VAL A 187 2.54 -12.12 -3.40
C VAL A 187 1.59 -13.11 -4.06
N VAL A 188 1.71 -14.38 -3.68
CA VAL A 188 0.70 -15.39 -4.02
C VAL A 188 -0.31 -15.46 -2.89
N GLY A 189 -1.57 -15.13 -3.20
CA GLY A 189 -2.69 -15.31 -2.31
C GLY A 189 -3.10 -16.79 -2.17
N TRP A 190 -4.27 -17.06 -1.62
CA TRP A 190 -4.86 -18.41 -1.60
C TRP A 190 -5.29 -18.91 -2.99
N THR A 191 -5.16 -18.06 -4.01
CA THR A 191 -5.52 -18.28 -5.41
C THR A 191 -4.29 -18.09 -6.30
N ALA A 192 -4.35 -18.53 -7.56
CA ALA A 192 -3.33 -18.23 -8.57
C ALA A 192 -3.35 -16.74 -8.96
N TRP A 193 -2.95 -15.89 -8.02
CA TRP A 193 -2.84 -14.44 -8.11
C TRP A 193 -1.38 -14.07 -7.88
N LEU A 194 -0.82 -13.23 -8.75
CA LEU A 194 0.57 -12.81 -8.72
C LEU A 194 0.63 -11.31 -8.94
N ASP A 195 1.04 -10.58 -7.91
CA ASP A 195 1.47 -9.19 -8.08
C ASP A 195 2.95 -9.19 -8.44
N LEU A 196 3.35 -8.46 -9.47
CA LEU A 196 4.74 -8.23 -9.85
C LEU A 196 5.05 -6.74 -9.66
N SER A 197 6.10 -6.43 -8.92
CA SER A 197 6.61 -5.07 -8.71
C SER A 197 8.13 -5.00 -8.88
N PRO A 198 8.73 -3.80 -9.06
CA PRO A 198 10.18 -3.67 -9.18
C PRO A 198 10.93 -4.20 -7.94
N VAL A 199 12.16 -4.70 -8.11
CA VAL A 199 13.02 -5.17 -7.00
C VAL A 199 13.25 -4.06 -5.97
N GLY A 200 13.14 -4.42 -4.70
CA GLY A 200 13.57 -3.54 -3.61
C GLY A 200 12.65 -2.34 -3.42
N VAL A 201 11.48 -2.38 -4.05
CA VAL A 201 10.38 -1.48 -3.77
C VAL A 201 9.61 -2.00 -2.58
N SER A 202 9.46 -1.14 -1.57
CA SER A 202 8.64 -1.42 -0.42
C SER A 202 8.04 -0.14 0.15
N LYS A 203 7.11 -0.29 1.08
CA LYS A 203 6.55 0.87 1.82
C LYS A 203 7.67 1.71 2.44
N ALA A 204 8.75 1.06 2.90
CA ALA A 204 9.92 1.75 3.44
C ALA A 204 10.65 2.58 2.38
N SER A 205 10.90 2.04 1.18
CA SER A 205 11.58 2.79 0.12
C SER A 205 10.74 3.99 -0.33
N GLY A 206 9.43 3.83 -0.51
CA GLY A 206 8.51 4.94 -0.79
C GLY A 206 8.54 6.02 0.29
N LEU A 207 8.56 5.64 1.57
CA LEU A 207 8.67 6.58 2.68
C LEU A 207 10.04 7.28 2.76
N GLN A 208 11.11 6.64 2.33
CA GLN A 208 12.42 7.29 2.20
C GLN A 208 12.36 8.44 1.20
N HIS A 209 11.67 8.28 0.06
CA HIS A 209 11.46 9.37 -0.89
C HIS A 209 10.65 10.52 -0.27
N VAL A 210 9.57 10.22 0.45
CA VAL A 210 8.77 11.23 1.16
C VAL A 210 9.63 11.99 2.18
N CYS A 211 10.36 11.28 3.04
CA CYS A 211 11.20 11.91 4.07
C CYS A 211 12.31 12.77 3.45
N ALA A 212 12.94 12.32 2.37
CA ALA A 212 13.94 13.11 1.66
C ALA A 212 13.38 14.43 1.11
N LYS A 213 12.15 14.42 0.59
CA LYS A 213 11.45 15.64 0.12
C LYS A 213 11.09 16.59 1.26
N LEU A 214 10.79 16.06 2.43
CA LEU A 214 10.50 16.82 3.65
C LEU A 214 11.76 17.29 4.40
N GLY A 215 12.95 16.84 3.99
CA GLY A 215 14.20 17.10 4.73
C GLY A 215 14.25 16.37 6.08
N LEU A 216 13.54 15.26 6.21
CA LEU A 216 13.41 14.42 7.40
C LEU A 216 14.12 13.08 7.19
N SER A 217 14.26 12.33 8.28
CA SER A 217 14.88 11.01 8.27
C SER A 217 13.97 9.96 8.89
N ALA A 218 14.33 8.69 8.73
CA ALA A 218 13.70 7.58 9.44
C ALA A 218 13.48 7.87 10.93
N ALA A 219 14.45 8.50 11.60
CA ALA A 219 14.40 8.81 13.04
C ALA A 219 13.25 9.76 13.43
N ASP A 220 12.64 10.46 12.47
CA ASP A 220 11.50 11.36 12.69
C ASP A 220 10.14 10.67 12.44
N VAL A 221 10.14 9.39 12.05
CA VAL A 221 8.95 8.65 11.59
C VAL A 221 8.39 7.74 12.68
N LEU A 222 7.09 7.86 12.93
CA LEU A 222 6.25 6.84 13.53
C LEU A 222 5.56 6.06 12.40
N ALA A 223 5.80 4.76 12.30
CA ALA A 223 5.11 3.89 11.34
C ALA A 223 4.17 2.92 12.06
N ILE A 224 2.94 2.78 11.56
CA ILE A 224 1.93 1.86 12.10
C ILE A 224 1.44 0.96 10.97
N GLY A 225 1.46 -0.36 11.19
CA GLY A 225 1.01 -1.35 10.21
C GLY A 225 0.72 -2.71 10.82
N ASP A 226 0.18 -3.63 10.03
CA ASP A 226 -0.21 -4.95 10.51
C ASP A 226 0.19 -6.14 9.64
N GLY A 227 0.50 -5.89 8.36
CA GLY A 227 0.79 -6.88 7.34
C GLY A 227 2.27 -7.20 7.19
N ARG A 228 2.57 -8.29 6.47
CA ARG A 228 3.96 -8.67 6.14
C ARG A 228 4.68 -7.62 5.29
N ASN A 229 3.94 -6.97 4.40
CA ASN A 229 4.42 -5.86 3.58
C ASN A 229 4.75 -4.60 4.41
N ASP A 230 4.37 -4.54 5.69
CA ASP A 230 4.76 -3.46 6.61
C ASP A 230 6.11 -3.70 7.29
N ILE A 231 6.60 -4.94 7.35
CA ILE A 231 7.79 -5.33 8.13
C ILE A 231 8.99 -4.42 7.84
N GLU A 232 9.25 -4.10 6.56
CA GLU A 232 10.36 -3.23 6.20
C GLU A 232 10.16 -1.79 6.68
N MET A 233 8.95 -1.26 6.55
CA MET A 233 8.60 0.09 7.04
C MET A 233 8.72 0.16 8.55
N LEU A 234 8.22 -0.85 9.28
CA LEU A 234 8.27 -0.92 10.73
C LEU A 234 9.71 -0.99 11.26
N ARG A 235 10.58 -1.77 10.61
CA ARG A 235 12.02 -1.83 10.96
C ARG A 235 12.79 -0.57 10.61
N TRP A 236 12.38 0.10 9.52
CA TRP A 236 13.07 1.27 9.01
C TRP A 236 12.76 2.52 9.82
N ALA A 237 11.51 2.69 10.27
CA ALA A 237 11.08 3.88 11.00
C ALA A 237 11.81 4.05 12.35
N GLY A 238 11.92 5.29 12.81
CA GLY A 238 12.47 5.63 14.13
C GLY A 238 11.63 5.06 15.26
N ARG A 239 10.34 4.81 14.99
CA ARG A 239 9.48 3.95 15.79
C ARG A 239 8.51 3.17 14.90
N GLY A 240 8.69 1.86 14.82
CA GLY A 240 7.74 0.94 14.19
C GLY A 240 6.75 0.39 15.20
N VAL A 241 5.46 0.38 14.86
CA VAL A 241 4.39 -0.14 15.71
C VAL A 241 3.52 -1.14 14.94
N ALA A 242 3.49 -2.37 15.42
CA ALA A 242 2.59 -3.40 14.89
C ALA A 242 1.21 -3.31 15.56
N MET A 243 0.15 -3.54 14.80
CA MET A 243 -1.20 -3.66 15.34
C MET A 243 -1.37 -4.93 16.19
N GLY A 244 -2.35 -4.93 17.10
CA GLY A 244 -2.55 -6.02 18.06
C GLY A 244 -2.91 -7.36 17.40
N GLN A 245 -3.60 -7.33 16.27
CA GLN A 245 -3.99 -8.54 15.52
C GLN A 245 -2.89 -9.10 14.62
N SER A 246 -1.78 -8.40 14.43
CA SER A 246 -0.71 -8.81 13.52
C SER A 246 -0.13 -10.18 13.86
N VAL A 247 0.37 -10.88 12.84
CA VAL A 247 1.10 -12.14 13.02
C VAL A 247 2.43 -11.93 13.77
N ASP A 248 2.96 -13.00 14.37
CA ASP A 248 4.12 -12.92 15.27
C ASP A 248 5.36 -12.31 14.61
N GLU A 249 5.61 -12.60 13.34
CA GLU A 249 6.75 -12.06 12.60
C GLU A 249 6.68 -10.53 12.39
N VAL A 250 5.46 -9.99 12.21
CA VAL A 250 5.23 -8.54 12.10
C VAL A 250 5.42 -7.88 13.46
N LYS A 251 4.85 -8.48 14.52
CA LYS A 251 5.05 -8.02 15.90
C LYS A 251 6.52 -8.02 16.31
N ALA A 252 7.28 -9.03 15.89
CA ALA A 252 8.71 -9.14 16.17
C ALA A 252 9.57 -8.13 15.40
N ALA A 253 9.04 -7.54 14.32
CA ALA A 253 9.71 -6.52 13.52
C ALA A 253 9.51 -5.10 14.06
N ALA A 254 8.54 -4.88 14.95
CA ALA A 254 8.19 -3.57 15.49
C ALA A 254 8.80 -3.31 16.87
N ASP A 255 8.97 -2.03 17.21
CA ASP A 255 9.43 -1.58 18.55
C ASP A 255 8.32 -1.68 19.60
N HIS A 256 7.06 -1.64 19.14
CA HIS A 256 5.89 -1.73 20.01
C HIS A 256 4.75 -2.48 19.31
N VAL A 257 3.87 -3.08 20.12
CA VAL A 257 2.61 -3.66 19.66
C VAL A 257 1.48 -2.86 20.32
N THR A 258 0.64 -2.22 19.51
CA THR A 258 -0.53 -1.46 19.99
C THR A 258 -1.77 -2.37 20.11
N ALA A 259 -2.94 -1.80 20.41
CA ALA A 259 -4.20 -2.53 20.42
C ALA A 259 -4.60 -3.01 19.01
N SER A 260 -5.64 -3.84 18.92
CA SER A 260 -6.11 -4.32 17.61
C SER A 260 -6.82 -3.20 16.83
N VAL A 261 -7.03 -3.40 15.53
CA VAL A 261 -7.88 -2.51 14.71
C VAL A 261 -9.31 -2.40 15.24
N ASN A 262 -9.83 -3.44 15.90
CA ASN A 262 -11.15 -3.41 16.53
C ASN A 262 -11.19 -2.58 17.82
N ASP A 263 -10.02 -2.34 18.41
CA ASP A 263 -9.84 -1.57 19.64
C ASP A 263 -9.17 -0.21 19.36
N GLU A 264 -9.27 0.28 18.11
CA GLU A 264 -8.75 1.58 17.67
C GLU A 264 -7.22 1.72 17.87
N GLY A 265 -6.46 0.64 17.65
CA GLY A 265 -5.02 0.55 17.94
C GLY A 265 -4.17 1.68 17.35
N ALA A 266 -4.47 2.13 16.13
CA ALA A 266 -3.78 3.25 15.50
C ALA A 266 -4.03 4.56 16.29
N ALA A 267 -5.28 4.86 16.62
CA ALA A 267 -5.65 6.02 17.42
C ALA A 267 -5.00 5.99 18.82
N VAL A 268 -4.97 4.81 19.46
CA VAL A 268 -4.35 4.60 20.77
C VAL A 268 -2.86 4.92 20.73
N GLU A 269 -2.12 4.45 19.72
CA GLU A 269 -0.68 4.74 19.63
C GLU A 269 -0.43 6.21 19.29
N MET A 270 -1.17 6.79 18.33
CA MET A 270 -1.02 8.20 17.95
C MET A 270 -1.29 9.14 19.15
N SER A 271 -2.27 8.80 19.99
CA SER A 271 -2.62 9.60 21.18
C SER A 271 -1.51 9.65 22.24
N ARG A 272 -0.50 8.77 22.19
CA ARG A 272 0.67 8.86 23.07
C ARG A 272 1.61 9.99 22.69
N TRP A 273 1.58 10.40 21.43
CA TRP A 273 2.44 11.43 20.85
C TRP A 273 1.68 12.74 20.64
N PHE A 274 0.38 12.65 20.39
CA PHE A 274 -0.54 13.76 20.13
C PHE A 274 -1.77 13.65 21.05
N PRO A 275 -1.62 13.96 22.36
CA PRO A 275 -2.69 13.81 23.33
C PRO A 275 -3.85 14.80 23.06
N GLN A 276 -5.04 14.48 23.56
CA GLN A 276 -6.15 15.44 23.58
C GLN A 276 -5.84 16.57 24.57
N ASP A 277 -6.18 17.80 24.20
CA ASP A 277 -6.19 18.92 25.15
C ASP A 277 -7.24 18.64 26.23
N THR A 278 -6.79 18.56 27.48
CA THR A 278 -7.65 18.40 28.68
C THR A 278 -8.43 19.65 29.02
#